data_AF-X0ZLF2-F1
#
_entry.id   AF-X0ZLF2-F1
#
_cell.length_a   1.000
_cell.length_b   1.000
_cell.length_c   1.000
_cell.angle_alpha   90.00
_cell.angle_beta   90.00
_cell.angle_gamma   90.00
#
_symmetry.space_group_name_H-M   'P 1'
#
loop_
_entity.id
_entity.type
_entity.pdbx_description
1 polymer ?
#
loop_
_entity_poly.entity_id
_entity_poly.type
_entity_poly.pdbx_seq_one_letter_code
_entity_poly.pdbx_strand_id
1 'polypeptide(L)'
;MPKGRRYTPEQIITKLREAEVLQSQGMSVEEAARRLEIAPQTYYRWRKEYGDMNTTQARKLKDLEKENLQLKKLVADLSLDNAILK
;
A
#
# COMPACT_ATOMS: atom_id res chain seq x y z
N MET A 1 8.35 -2.49 22.31
CA MET A 1 8.75 -1.71 21.11
C MET A 1 7.56 -0.89 20.62
N PRO A 2 7.71 0.39 20.28
CA PRO A 2 6.59 1.17 19.77
C PRO A 2 6.11 0.55 18.45
N LYS A 3 4.80 0.31 18.31
CA LYS A 3 4.22 -0.15 17.05
C LYS A 3 4.56 0.87 15.97
N GLY A 4 5.37 0.48 14.99
CA GLY A 4 5.79 1.36 13.91
C GLY A 4 4.59 2.03 13.24
N ARG A 5 4.73 3.32 12.93
CA ARG A 5 3.73 4.12 12.22
C ARG A 5 3.35 3.38 10.93
N ARG A 6 2.09 2.96 10.80
CA ARG A 6 1.61 2.25 9.60
C ARG A 6 1.35 3.27 8.50
N TYR A 7 2.13 3.19 7.43
CA TYR A 7 1.89 3.98 6.23
C TYR A 7 0.84 3.30 5.36
N THR A 8 -0.06 4.10 4.82
CA THR A 8 -1.00 3.67 3.78
C THR A 8 -0.25 3.49 2.45
N PRO A 9 -0.72 2.62 1.53
CA PRO A 9 -0.13 2.48 0.20
C PRO A 9 0.03 3.83 -0.52
N GLU A 10 -0.95 4.73 -0.38
CA GLU A 10 -0.93 6.06 -0.98
C GLU A 10 0.21 6.93 -0.41
N GLN A 11 0.44 6.89 0.91
CA GLN A 11 1.55 7.58 1.56
C GLN A 11 2.91 7.00 1.15
N ILE A 12 3.00 5.67 1.00
CA ILE A 12 4.21 4.99 0.54
C ILE A 12 4.57 5.46 -0.88
N ILE A 13 3.60 5.43 -1.80
CA ILE A 13 3.81 5.84 -3.19
C ILE A 13 4.22 7.32 -3.25
N THR A 14 3.56 8.19 -2.47
CA THR A 14 3.92 9.62 -2.42
C THR A 14 5.38 9.81 -1.98
N LYS A 15 5.81 9.12 -0.92
CA LYS A 15 7.20 9.17 -0.45
C LYS A 15 8.19 8.59 -1.47
N LEU A 16 7.82 7.54 -2.20
CA LEU A 16 8.66 7.01 -3.28
C LEU A 16 8.84 8.04 -4.42
N ARG A 17 7.79 8.76 -4.79
CA ARG A 17 7.88 9.85 -5.79
C ARG A 17 8.73 11.01 -5.29
N GLU A 18 8.57 11.42 -4.03
CA GLU A 18 9.45 12.44 -3.43
C GLU A 18 10.92 11.99 -3.42
N ALA A 19 11.19 10.71 -3.13
CA ALA A 19 12.54 10.15 -3.18
C ALA A 19 13.14 10.16 -4.60
N GLU A 20 12.34 9.86 -5.63
CA GLU A 20 12.74 9.94 -7.05
C GLU A 20 13.12 11.38 -7.44
N VAL A 21 12.34 12.37 -6.99
CA VAL A 21 12.64 13.80 -7.22
C VAL A 21 13.97 14.18 -6.55
N LEU A 22 14.18 13.78 -5.28
CA LEU A 22 15.44 14.05 -4.58
C LEU A 22 16.64 13.37 -5.25
N GLN A 23 16.48 12.16 -5.77
CA GLN A 23 17.52 11.48 -6.55
C GLN A 23 17.81 12.19 -7.88
N SER A 24 16.80 12.72 -8.56
CA SER A 24 17.00 13.51 -9.79
C SER A 24 17.77 14.81 -9.54
N GLN A 25 17.74 15.32 -8.31
CA GLN A 25 18.54 16.47 -7.85
C GLN A 25 19.96 16.07 -7.43
N GLY A 26 20.34 14.80 -7.57
CA GLY A 26 21.67 14.27 -7.27
C GLY A 26 21.87 13.75 -5.85
N MET A 27 20.80 13.65 -5.03
CA MET A 27 20.92 13.06 -3.69
C MET A 27 21.03 11.54 -3.75
N SER A 28 21.83 10.96 -2.85
CA SER A 28 21.86 9.52 -2.64
C SER A 28 20.54 9.01 -2.05
N VAL A 29 20.30 7.70 -2.17
CA VAL A 29 19.12 7.04 -1.57
C VAL A 29 19.12 7.20 -0.05
N GLU A 30 20.29 7.16 0.56
CA GLU A 30 20.49 7.27 2.00
C GLU A 30 20.14 8.67 2.52
N GLU A 31 20.51 9.71 1.77
CA GLU A 31 20.16 11.10 2.07
C GLU A 31 18.66 11.37 1.84
N ALA A 32 18.12 10.87 0.73
CA ALA A 32 16.69 10.99 0.43
C ALA A 32 15.85 10.29 1.52
N ALA A 33 16.21 9.06 1.92
CA ALA A 33 15.54 8.33 2.98
C ALA A 33 15.59 9.08 4.32
N ARG A 34 16.74 9.66 4.66
CA ARG A 34 16.90 10.48 5.87
C ARG A 34 16.01 11.73 5.83
N ARG A 35 15.95 12.43 4.69
CA ARG A 35 15.11 13.62 4.49
C ARG A 35 13.61 13.29 4.53
N LEU A 36 13.24 12.09 4.11
CA LEU A 36 11.87 11.58 4.14
C LEU A 36 11.50 10.90 5.47
N GLU A 37 12.40 10.93 6.46
CA GLU A 37 12.23 10.33 7.79
C GLU A 37 11.89 8.83 7.73
N ILE A 38 12.50 8.11 6.79
CA ILE A 38 12.36 6.66 6.66
C ILE A 38 13.74 5.99 6.69
N ALA A 39 13.78 4.74 7.16
CA ALA A 39 15.00 3.95 7.08
C ALA A 39 15.31 3.62 5.60
N PRO A 40 16.58 3.65 5.15
CA PRO A 40 16.94 3.28 3.78
C PRO A 40 16.43 1.88 3.38
N GLN A 41 16.48 0.91 4.30
CA GLN A 41 15.92 -0.43 4.08
C GLN A 41 14.40 -0.39 3.81
N THR A 42 13.68 0.53 4.45
CA THR A 42 12.23 0.72 4.20
C THR A 42 11.99 1.25 2.80
N TYR A 43 12.82 2.20 2.33
CA TYR A 43 12.75 2.70 0.96
C TYR A 43 12.92 1.56 -0.06
N TYR A 44 13.96 0.73 0.06
CA TYR A 44 14.18 -0.38 -0.88
C TYR A 44 13.02 -1.39 -0.87
N ARG A 45 12.50 -1.72 0.31
CA ARG A 45 11.33 -2.60 0.44
C ARG A 45 10.10 -2.00 -0.24
N TRP A 46 9.82 -0.73 0.02
CA TRP A 46 8.69 -0.02 -0.60
C TRP A 46 8.86 0.11 -2.11
N ARG A 47 10.05 0.38 -2.61
CA ARG A 47 10.32 0.43 -4.05
C ARG A 47 10.04 -0.92 -4.72
N LYS A 48 10.39 -2.04 -4.06
CA LYS A 48 10.07 -3.39 -4.55
C LYS A 48 8.57 -3.69 -4.54
N GLU A 49 7.85 -3.25 -3.52
CA GLU A 49 6.43 -3.56 -3.33
C GLU A 49 5.49 -2.60 -4.09
N TYR A 50 5.87 -1.32 -4.25
CA TYR A 50 5.01 -0.23 -4.72
C TYR A 50 5.63 0.65 -5.82
N GLY A 51 6.88 0.42 -6.23
CA GLY A 51 7.61 1.30 -7.18
C GLY A 51 6.93 1.43 -8.55
N ASP A 52 6.32 0.35 -9.03
CA ASP A 52 5.60 0.33 -10.31
C ASP A 52 4.12 0.72 -10.17
N MET A 53 3.65 1.03 -8.95
CA MET A 53 2.25 1.28 -8.67
C MET A 53 1.94 2.78 -8.74
N ASN A 54 0.99 3.16 -9.59
CA ASN A 54 0.45 4.52 -9.59
C ASN A 54 -0.53 4.72 -8.41
N THR A 55 -0.62 5.92 -7.86
CA THR A 55 -1.54 6.25 -6.73
C THR A 55 -3.00 5.90 -7.04
N THR A 56 -3.44 6.11 -8.28
CA THR A 56 -4.78 5.72 -8.76
C THR A 56 -4.98 4.20 -8.77
N GLN A 57 -3.94 3.43 -9.13
CA GLN A 57 -3.99 1.97 -9.10
C GLN A 57 -4.07 1.44 -7.67
N ALA A 58 -3.32 2.05 -6.74
CA ALA A 58 -3.37 1.69 -5.32
C ALA A 58 -4.75 1.93 -4.71
N ARG A 59 -5.37 3.09 -4.99
CA ARG A 59 -6.74 3.39 -4.55
C ARG A 59 -7.75 2.38 -5.13
N LYS A 60 -7.68 2.12 -6.43
CA LYS A 60 -8.57 1.15 -7.09
C LYS A 60 -8.42 -0.26 -6.51
N LEU A 61 -7.21 -0.70 -6.21
CA LEU A 61 -6.96 -2.00 -5.59
C LEU A 61 -7.64 -2.09 -4.21
N LYS A 62 -7.49 -1.06 -3.37
CA LYS A 62 -8.10 -1.01 -2.05
C LYS A 62 -9.63 -1.02 -2.10
N ASP A 63 -10.22 -0.31 -3.06
CA ASP A 63 -11.68 -0.30 -3.24
C ASP A 63 -12.17 -1.68 -3.69
N LEU A 64 -11.47 -2.34 -4.62
CA LEU A 64 -11.77 -3.69 -5.06
C LEU A 64 -11.62 -4.73 -3.94
N GLU A 65 -10.59 -4.62 -3.09
CA GLU A 65 -10.42 -5.50 -1.94
C GLU A 65 -11.58 -5.37 -0.94
N LYS A 66 -12.05 -4.15 -0.70
CA LYS A 66 -13.20 -3.89 0.17
C LYS A 66 -14.48 -4.49 -0.40
N GLU A 67 -14.73 -4.29 -1.68
CA GLU A 67 -15.89 -4.85 -2.36
C GLU A 67 -15.84 -6.38 -2.36
N ASN A 68 -14.68 -6.98 -2.64
CA ASN A 68 -14.49 -8.43 -2.61
C ASN A 68 -14.77 -9.02 -1.22
N LEU A 69 -14.35 -8.34 -0.15
CA LEU A 69 -14.64 -8.75 1.22
C LEU A 69 -16.15 -8.74 1.50
N GLN A 70 -16.85 -7.68 1.08
CA GLN A 70 -18.30 -7.56 1.24
C GLN A 70 -19.05 -8.64 0.45
N LEU A 71 -18.65 -8.86 -0.80
CA LEU A 71 -19.23 -9.90 -1.66
C LEU A 71 -19.01 -11.30 -1.07
N LYS A 72 -17.80 -11.61 -0.58
CA LYS A 72 -17.52 -12.89 0.09
C LYS A 72 -18.41 -13.12 1.30
N LYS A 73 -18.65 -12.08 2.11
CA LYS A 73 -19.56 -12.17 3.25
C LYS A 73 -20.99 -12.46 2.79
N LEU A 74 -21.49 -11.70 1.82
CA LEU A 74 -22.84 -11.90 1.29
C LEU A 74 -23.02 -13.30 0.69
N VAL A 75 -22.02 -13.79 -0.04
CA VAL A 75 -22.03 -15.15 -0.59
C VAL A 75 -22.05 -16.19 0.52
N ALA A 76 -21.27 -16.01 1.59
CA ALA A 76 -21.30 -16.94 2.73
C ALA A 76 -22.66 -16.97 3.42
N ASP A 77 -23.25 -15.80 3.68
CA ASP A 77 -24.58 -15.67 4.30
C ASP A 77 -25.65 -16.36 3.42
N LEU A 78 -25.68 -16.05 2.11
CA LEU A 78 -26.60 -16.68 1.15
C LEU A 78 -26.39 -18.19 0.99
N SER A 79 -25.14 -18.66 1.08
CA SER A 79 -24.83 -20.08 0.99
C SER A 79 -25.36 -20.84 2.22
N LEU A 80 -25.28 -20.21 3.40
CA LEU A 80 -25.81 -20.75 4.65
C LEU A 80 -27.35 -20.82 4.60
N ASP A 81 -28.02 -19.76 4.15
CA ASP A 81 -29.48 -19.74 4.00
C ASP A 81 -29.96 -20.82 3.02
N ASN A 82 -29.28 -20.98 1.88
CA ASN A 82 -29.62 -22.02 0.91
C ASN A 82 -29.42 -23.45 1.46
N ALA A 83 -28.43 -23.66 2.32
CA ALA A 83 -28.18 -24.96 2.95
C ALA A 83 -29.25 -25.30 4.00
N ILE A 84 -29.87 -24.31 4.63
CA ILE A 84 -30.97 -24.49 5.58
C ILE A 84 -32.30 -24.80 4.85
N LEU A 85 -32.48 -24.25 3.64
CA LEU A 85 -33.71 -24.37 2.86
C LEU A 85 -33.78 -25.64 1.98
N LYS A 86 -32.69 -26.40 1.84
CA LYS A 86 -32.62 -27.69 1.14
C LYS A 86 -32.60 -28.84 2.13
#